data_AF-A0A7S0AIH7-F1
#
_entry.id   AF-A0A7S0AIH7-F1
#
_cell.length_a   1.000
_cell.length_b   1.000
_cell.length_c   1.000
_cell.angle_alpha   90.00
_cell.angle_beta   90.00
_cell.angle_gamma   90.00
#
_symmetry.space_group_name_H-M   'P 1'
#
loop_
_entity.id
_entity.type
_entity.pdbx_description
1 polymer ?
#
loop_
_entity_poly.entity_id
_entity_poly.type
_entity_poly.pdbx_seq_one_letter_code
_entity_poly.pdbx_strand_id
1 'polypeptide(L)'
;FGKSQRLSLGLGFWQQISGTEAVLYYSADFLARAGLESPEKRLLGNIAVGFSKLIPELVAMRLVDNIGRRPLLMASSFLLAFTTFMMGITFAQSWSPVIV
;
A
#
# COMPACT_ATOMS: atom_id res chain seq x y z
N PHE A 1 4.02 5.55 30.36
CA PHE A 1 3.51 4.78 29.21
C PHE A 1 2.83 3.50 29.67
N GLY A 2 1.50 3.41 29.51
CA GLY A 2 0.75 2.18 29.78
C GLY A 2 1.12 1.04 28.82
N LYS A 3 0.79 -0.21 29.16
CA LYS A 3 1.03 -1.39 28.30
C LYS A 3 0.35 -1.25 26.92
N SER A 4 -0.83 -0.64 26.84
CA SER A 4 -1.56 -0.39 25.60
C SER A 4 -0.90 0.65 24.69
N GLN A 5 -0.36 1.73 25.24
CA GLN A 5 0.28 2.80 24.47
C GLN A 5 1.52 2.31 23.72
N ARG A 6 2.30 1.43 24.35
CA ARG A 6 3.49 0.83 23.73
C ARG A 6 3.15 -0.06 22.53
N LEU A 7 2.06 -0.82 22.63
CA LEU A 7 1.58 -1.67 21.53
C LEU A 7 1.11 -0.83 20.34
N SER A 8 0.35 0.24 20.58
CA SER A 8 -0.12 1.13 19.49
C SER A 8 1.05 1.85 18.81
N LEU A 9 2.02 2.34 19.57
CA LEU A 9 3.25 2.96 19.03
C LEU A 9 4.07 1.97 18.20
N GLY A 10 4.30 0.76 18.73
CA GLY A 10 5.02 -0.29 18.01
C GLY A 10 4.30 -0.73 16.73
N LEU A 11 2.97 -0.86 16.77
CA LEU A 11 2.17 -1.18 15.60
C LEU A 11 2.22 -0.06 14.55
N GLY A 12 2.07 1.21 14.96
CA GLY A 12 2.14 2.34 14.03
C GLY A 12 3.52 2.48 13.38
N PHE A 13 4.59 2.27 14.14
CA PHE A 13 5.95 2.23 13.61
C PHE A 13 6.14 1.12 12.57
N TRP A 14 5.64 -0.09 12.87
CA TRP A 14 5.72 -1.21 11.94
C TRP A 14 4.92 -0.97 10.65
N GLN A 15 3.75 -0.34 10.79
CA GLN A 15 2.92 0.06 9.64
C GLN A 15 3.66 1.07 8.75
N GLN A 16 4.33 2.07 9.32
CA GLN A 16 5.09 3.07 8.54
C GLN A 16 6.31 2.45 7.83
N ILE A 17 7.07 1.61 8.53
CA ILE A 17 8.27 0.97 7.95
C ILE A 17 7.94 -0.04 6.86
N SER A 18 6.70 -0.56 6.81
CA SER A 18 6.27 -1.50 5.77
C SER A 18 6.41 -0.97 4.33
N GLY A 19 6.60 0.34 4.14
CA GLY A 19 6.86 0.95 2.85
C GLY A 19 5.59 1.23 2.03
N THR A 20 4.40 0.86 2.53
CA THR A 20 3.12 1.12 1.86
C THR A 20 2.90 2.62 1.59
N GLU A 21 3.27 3.49 2.53
CA GLU A 21 3.18 4.95 2.33
C GLU A 21 4.19 5.47 1.30
N ALA A 22 5.36 4.85 1.19
CA ALA A 22 6.35 5.22 0.18
C ALA A 22 5.84 4.90 -1.24
N VAL A 23 5.15 3.77 -1.42
CA VAL A 23 4.51 3.40 -2.70
C VAL A 23 3.47 4.46 -3.11
N LEU A 24 2.63 4.91 -2.18
CA LEU A 24 1.66 5.96 -2.46
C LEU A 24 2.34 7.29 -2.80
N TYR A 25 3.38 7.66 -2.05
CA TYR A 25 4.13 8.91 -2.25
C TYR A 25 4.77 8.98 -3.65
N TYR A 26 5.38 7.88 -4.11
CA TYR A 26 6.03 7.81 -5.43
C TYR A 26 5.11 7.37 -6.56
N SER A 27 3.81 7.21 -6.32
CA SER A 27 2.88 6.69 -7.33
C SER A 27 2.75 7.60 -8.56
N ALA A 28 2.73 8.92 -8.38
CA ALA A 28 2.73 9.87 -9.50
C ALA A 28 3.99 9.77 -10.39
N ASP A 29 5.16 9.55 -9.78
CA ASP A 29 6.41 9.35 -10.50
C ASP A 29 6.45 8.00 -11.21
N PHE A 30 5.91 6.96 -10.58
CA PHE A 30 5.75 5.65 -11.19
C PHE A 30 4.84 5.72 -12.43
N LEU A 31 3.69 6.41 -12.32
CA LEU A 31 2.77 6.62 -13.44
C LEU A 31 3.43 7.42 -14.58
N ALA A 32 4.26 8.42 -14.26
CA ALA A 32 5.02 9.16 -15.26
C ALA A 32 5.99 8.25 -16.02
N ARG A 33 6.70 7.38 -15.31
CA ARG A 33 7.62 6.40 -15.92
C ARG A 33 6.90 5.31 -16.70
N ALA A 34 5.65 5.01 -16.37
CA ALA A 34 4.80 4.07 -17.09
C ALA A 34 4.22 4.63 -18.42
N GLY A 35 4.66 5.81 -18.87
CA GLY A 35 4.27 6.39 -20.17
C GLY A 35 3.07 7.35 -20.12
N LEU A 36 2.58 7.71 -18.92
CA LEU A 36 1.60 8.79 -18.79
C LEU A 36 2.33 10.14 -18.83
N GLU A 37 2.54 10.68 -20.04
CA GLU A 37 3.27 11.94 -20.23
C GLU A 37 2.39 13.19 -19.99
N SER A 38 1.09 13.09 -20.24
CA SER A 38 0.16 14.22 -20.08
C SER A 38 -0.06 14.57 -18.59
N PRO A 39 0.15 15.83 -18.18
CA PRO A 39 -0.01 16.27 -16.78
C PRO A 39 -1.40 15.96 -16.20
N GLU A 40 -2.46 16.12 -17.00
CA GLU A 40 -3.83 15.83 -16.58
C GLU A 40 -4.06 14.34 -16.34
N LYS A 41 -3.55 13.48 -17.24
CA LYS A 41 -3.66 12.02 -17.09
C LYS A 41 -2.86 11.51 -15.89
N ARG A 42 -1.70 12.11 -15.60
CA ARG A 42 -0.89 11.80 -14.41
C ARG A 42 -1.63 12.15 -13.12
N LEU A 43 -2.24 13.34 -13.06
CA LEU A 43 -3.01 13.77 -11.91
C LEU A 43 -4.21 12.84 -11.67
N LEU A 44 -4.97 12.54 -12.71
CA LEU A 44 -6.11 11.62 -12.64
C LEU A 44 -5.68 10.21 -12.22
N GLY A 45 -4.57 9.70 -12.76
CA GLY A 45 -4.01 8.41 -12.37
C GLY A 45 -3.58 8.40 -10.89
N ASN A 46 -2.93 9.46 -10.42
CA ASN A 46 -2.52 9.57 -9.02
C ASN A 46 -3.71 9.62 -8.06
N ILE A 47 -4.77 10.35 -8.44
CA ILE A 47 -6.04 10.36 -7.71
C ILE A 47 -6.65 8.97 -7.67
N ALA A 48 -6.65 8.25 -8.80
CA ALA A 48 -7.15 6.87 -8.87
C ALA A 48 -6.35 5.93 -7.96
N VAL A 49 -5.02 6.09 -7.88
CA VAL A 49 -4.18 5.34 -6.90
C VAL A 49 -4.61 5.66 -5.47
N GLY A 50 -4.86 6.94 -5.15
CA GLY A 50 -5.41 7.32 -3.84
C GLY A 50 -6.72 6.58 -3.51
N PHE A 51 -7.67 6.54 -4.43
CA PHE A 51 -8.91 5.78 -4.24
C PHE A 51 -8.68 4.28 -4.12
N SER A 52 -7.72 3.72 -4.87
CA SER A 52 -7.37 2.31 -4.81
C SER A 52 -6.86 1.89 -3.42
N LYS A 53 -6.25 2.82 -2.67
CA LYS A 53 -5.86 2.62 -1.26
C LYS A 53 -7.03 2.84 -0.29
N LEU A 54 -7.78 3.93 -0.48
CA LEU A 54 -8.84 4.33 0.44
C LEU A 54 -10.00 3.32 0.49
N ILE A 55 -10.44 2.79 -0.65
CA ILE A 55 -11.60 1.89 -0.71
C ILE A 55 -11.37 0.62 0.13
N PRO A 56 -10.27 -0.14 -0.04
CA PRO A 56 -9.96 -1.28 0.81
C PRO A 56 -9.84 -0.93 2.30
N GLU A 57 -9.27 0.22 2.65
CA GLU A 57 -9.16 0.67 4.04
C GLU A 57 -10.53 0.93 4.67
N LEU A 58 -11.45 1.57 3.95
CA LEU A 58 -12.83 1.76 4.40
C LEU A 58 -13.56 0.43 4.61
N VAL A 59 -13.39 -0.51 3.68
CA VAL A 59 -13.97 -1.86 3.78
C VAL A 59 -13.38 -2.60 4.98
N ALA A 60 -12.06 -2.54 5.17
CA ALA A 60 -11.36 -3.14 6.30
C ALA A 60 -11.85 -2.56 7.63
N MET A 61 -12.05 -1.24 7.72
CA MET A 61 -12.63 -0.59 8.89
C MET A 61 -14.04 -1.11 9.18
N ARG A 62 -14.87 -1.36 8.16
CA ARG A 62 -16.21 -1.92 8.39
C ARG A 62 -16.17 -3.40 8.81
N LEU A 63 -15.23 -4.16 8.25
CA LEU A 63 -15.06 -5.58 8.57
C LEU A 63 -14.45 -5.81 9.96
N VAL A 64 -13.69 -4.85 10.49
CA VAL A 64 -13.02 -4.99 11.79
C VAL A 64 -13.98 -5.19 12.95
N ASP A 65 -15.18 -4.60 12.84
CA ASP A 65 -16.23 -4.71 13.86
C ASP A 65 -16.90 -6.09 13.84
N ASN A 66 -16.98 -6.73 12.66
CA ASN A 66 -17.67 -8.01 12.48
C ASN A 66 -16.74 -9.23 12.66
N ILE A 67 -15.50 -9.17 12.14
CA ILE A 67 -14.54 -10.28 12.14
C ILE A 67 -13.62 -10.21 13.37
N GLY A 68 -13.46 -9.02 13.94
CA GLY A 68 -12.53 -8.74 15.02
C GLY A 68 -11.14 -8.30 14.54
N ARG A 69 -10.44 -7.59 15.42
CA ARG A 69 -9.19 -6.86 15.08
C ARG A 69 -7.99 -7.76 14.79
N ARG A 70 -7.81 -8.86 15.53
CA ARG A 70 -6.62 -9.72 15.42
C ARG A 70 -6.55 -10.50 14.11
N PRO A 71 -7.60 -11.22 13.67
CA PRO A 71 -7.56 -11.95 12.40
C PRO A 71 -7.34 -11.01 11.21
N LEU A 72 -7.98 -9.83 11.24
CA LEU A 72 -7.88 -8.84 10.16
C LEU A 72 -6.45 -8.28 10.06
N LEU A 73 -5.79 -7.99 11.18
CA LEU A 73 -4.40 -7.55 11.21
C LEU A 73 -3.42 -8.62 10.68
N MET A 74 -3.66 -9.90 11.00
CA MET A 74 -2.81 -10.99 10.50
C MET A 74 -3.01 -11.20 9.00
N ALA A 75 -4.25 -11.19 8.53
CA ALA A 75 -4.58 -11.33 7.11
C ALA A 75 -3.99 -10.17 6.28
N SER A 76 -4.15 -8.92 6.73
CA SER A 76 -3.59 -7.76 6.03
C SER A 76 -2.06 -7.79 6.01
N SER A 77 -1.42 -8.21 7.11
CA SER A 77 0.04 -8.31 7.17
C SER A 77 0.58 -9.38 6.22
N PHE A 78 -0.12 -10.53 6.12
CA PHE A 78 0.26 -11.58 5.16
C PHE A 78 0.10 -11.11 3.71
N LEU A 79 -1.04 -10.48 3.39
CA LEU A 79 -1.29 -9.94 2.05
C LEU A 79 -0.26 -8.87 1.65
N LEU A 80 0.09 -7.99 2.60
CA LEU A 80 1.12 -6.98 2.39
C LEU A 80 2.49 -7.62 2.14
N ALA A 81 2.91 -8.58 2.96
CA ALA A 81 4.16 -9.29 2.78
C ALA A 81 4.21 -10.00 1.41
N PHE A 82 3.12 -10.67 1.04
CA PHE A 82 3.00 -11.34 -0.26
C PHE A 82 3.11 -10.36 -1.43
N THR A 83 2.36 -9.24 -1.38
CA THR A 83 2.33 -8.25 -2.46
C THR A 83 3.68 -7.55 -2.61
N THR A 84 4.30 -7.12 -1.51
CA THR A 84 5.61 -6.47 -1.54
C THR A 84 6.71 -7.45 -1.98
N PHE A 85 6.59 -8.74 -1.64
CA PHE A 85 7.51 -9.77 -2.11
C PHE A 85 7.36 -10.01 -3.63
N MET A 86 6.12 -10.10 -4.13
CA MET A 86 5.85 -10.17 -5.57
C MET A 86 6.37 -8.93 -6.29
N MET A 87 6.14 -7.73 -5.74
CA MET A 87 6.69 -6.50 -6.27
C MET A 87 8.22 -6.56 -6.33
N GLY A 88 8.88 -6.98 -5.25
CA GLY A 88 10.33 -7.21 -5.24
C GLY A 88 10.81 -8.18 -6.33
N ILE A 89 10.10 -9.28 -6.56
CA ILE A 89 10.39 -10.23 -7.64
C ILE A 89 10.24 -9.57 -9.01
N THR A 90 9.15 -8.83 -9.27
CA THR A 90 8.94 -8.16 -10.56
C THR A 90 10.04 -7.14 -10.86
N PHE A 91 10.46 -6.36 -9.84
CA PHE A 91 11.60 -5.44 -9.97
C PHE A 91 12.92 -6.18 -10.20
N ALA A 92 13.13 -7.33 -9.56
CA ALA A 92 14.36 -8.13 -9.70
C ALA A 92 14.45 -8.90 -11.02
N GLN A 93 13.32 -9.41 -11.51
CA GLN A 93 13.26 -10.18 -12.76
C GLN A 93 13.30 -9.29 -13.99
N SER A 94 12.74 -8.08 -13.91
CA SER A 94 12.54 -7.25 -15.08
C SER A 94 12.01 -5.85 -14.75
N TRP A 95 12.94 -4.96 -14.38
CA TRP A 95 13.10 -3.74 -15.21
C TRP A 95 13.59 -4.12 -16.63
N SER A 96 12.96 -5.14 -17.25
CA SER A 96 13.01 -5.41 -18.67
C SER A 96 11.76 -4.73 -19.23
N PRO A 97 11.92 -3.86 -20.22
CA PRO A 97 10.87 -3.02 -20.76
C PRO A 97 9.86 -3.89 -21.51
N VAL A 98 8.89 -4.43 -20.79
CA VAL A 98 7.76 -5.15 -21.38
C VAL A 98 6.50 -4.76 -20.63
N ILE A 99 6.16 -3.47 -20.69
CA ILE A 99 4.93 -2.96 -21.32
C ILE A 99 5.28 -1.52 -21.78
N VAL A 100 5.52 -1.38 -23.09
CA VAL A 100 5.97 -0.19 -23.86
C VAL A 100 7.47 0.07 -23.87
#